data_AF-A0A8I0GNV7-F1
#
_entry.id   AF-A0A8I0GNV7-F1
#
_cell.length_a   1.000
_cell.length_b   1.000
_cell.length_c   1.000
_cell.angle_alpha   90.00
_cell.angle_beta   90.00
_cell.angle_gamma   90.00
#
_symmetry.space_group_name_H-M   'P 1'
#
loop_
_entity.id
_entity.type
_entity.pdbx_description
1 polymer ?
#
loop_
_entity_poly.entity_id
_entity_poly.type
_entity_poly.pdbx_seq_one_letter_code
_entity_poly.pdbx_strand_id
1 'polypeptide(L)'
;MEISLAGPRTGEFLLSEAGGERSRELIRIPAGQGVLRAGTLLKADNTVAATGADAVKVLYGAVDTGTDIADLAVKGAAVARDAEVFGEKLVWAPGVTADQKLLAALSLAESGIITRWTEQPIASNAADHLVFVTTPLTGTAGEPLSPIVAHVKDVFGALVTGSAISVTLAKATGAGNLAGGGAKAAVGGVVTWDAATLSAAGDYTLKATAPDLDEAATETITIDAAGP
;
A
#
# COMPACT_ATOMS: atom_id res chain seq x y z
N MET A 1 26.58 -1.47 5.39
CA MET A 1 26.29 -2.59 4.48
C MET A 1 26.10 -1.97 3.11
N GLU A 2 27.10 -2.03 2.24
CA GLU A 2 26.98 -1.47 0.89
C GLU A 2 26.07 -2.36 0.06
N ILE A 3 24.96 -1.80 -0.41
CA ILE A 3 24.13 -2.39 -1.46
C ILE A 3 24.94 -2.28 -2.75
N SER A 4 25.33 -3.41 -3.32
CA SER A 4 26.05 -3.44 -4.60
C SER A 4 25.16 -2.85 -5.69
N LEU A 5 25.64 -1.79 -6.36
CA LEU A 5 24.97 -1.10 -7.48
C LEU A 5 25.11 -1.85 -8.82
N ALA A 6 25.79 -3.01 -8.85
CA ALA A 6 25.74 -3.91 -9.99
C ALA A 6 24.41 -4.67 -9.92
N GLY A 7 23.59 -4.61 -10.97
CA GLY A 7 22.32 -5.36 -11.03
C GLY A 7 22.51 -6.86 -10.74
N PRO A 8 21.44 -7.61 -10.47
CA PRO A 8 21.55 -8.96 -9.92
C PRO A 8 22.43 -9.83 -10.81
N ARG A 9 23.44 -10.48 -10.21
CA ARG A 9 24.18 -11.53 -10.91
C ARG A 9 23.27 -12.74 -11.12
N THR A 10 23.67 -13.63 -12.01
CA THR A 10 22.95 -14.90 -12.25
C THR A 10 22.62 -15.60 -10.93
N GLY A 11 21.33 -15.86 -10.70
CA GLY A 11 20.81 -16.52 -9.50
C GLY A 11 20.92 -15.71 -8.19
N GLU A 12 21.41 -14.47 -8.18
CA GLU A 12 21.66 -13.73 -6.93
C GLU A 12 20.37 -13.41 -6.16
N PHE A 13 19.24 -13.37 -6.86
CA PHE A 13 17.91 -13.18 -6.29
C PHE A 13 17.35 -14.45 -5.62
N LEU A 14 17.96 -15.63 -5.79
CA LEU A 14 17.51 -16.86 -5.14
C LEU A 14 17.88 -16.86 -3.66
N LEU A 15 16.89 -17.17 -2.83
CA LEU A 15 17.08 -17.51 -1.43
C LEU A 15 17.20 -19.02 -1.24
N SER A 16 16.32 -19.79 -1.88
CA SER A 16 16.40 -21.26 -1.93
C SER A 16 15.74 -21.82 -3.19
N GLU A 17 16.16 -22.99 -3.63
CA GLU A 17 15.53 -23.73 -4.73
C GLU A 17 15.51 -25.23 -4.43
N ALA A 18 14.61 -25.97 -5.07
CA ALA A 18 14.57 -27.41 -5.01
C ALA A 18 15.82 -28.03 -5.67
N GLY A 19 16.31 -29.13 -5.09
CA GLY A 19 17.49 -29.83 -5.59
C GLY A 19 17.32 -30.35 -7.02
N GLY A 20 18.44 -30.50 -7.73
CA GLY A 20 18.48 -31.11 -9.06
C GLY A 20 17.89 -30.24 -10.19
N GLU A 21 17.94 -28.92 -10.04
CA GLU A 21 17.44 -27.94 -11.03
C GLU A 21 15.92 -27.97 -11.27
N ARG A 22 15.16 -28.68 -10.43
CA ARG A 22 13.70 -28.86 -10.59
C ARG A 22 12.93 -27.53 -10.63
N SER A 23 13.43 -26.52 -9.92
CA SER A 23 12.87 -25.17 -9.87
C SER A 23 13.06 -24.40 -11.17
N ARG A 24 13.99 -24.84 -12.04
CA ARG A 24 14.41 -24.12 -13.24
C ARG A 24 13.89 -24.79 -14.51
N GLU A 25 13.57 -23.96 -15.49
CA GLU A 25 13.15 -24.37 -16.84
C GLU A 25 14.07 -23.75 -17.88
N LEU A 26 14.42 -24.53 -18.91
CA LEU A 26 14.94 -23.98 -20.16
C LEU A 26 13.78 -23.39 -20.96
N ILE A 27 13.89 -22.11 -21.29
CA ILE A 27 12.86 -21.36 -21.99
C ILE A 27 13.39 -20.75 -23.28
N ARG A 28 12.47 -20.42 -24.19
CA ARG A 28 12.74 -19.53 -25.33
C ARG A 28 12.07 -18.20 -25.05
N ILE A 29 12.87 -17.15 -25.05
CA ILE A 29 12.47 -15.79 -24.74
C ILE A 29 12.27 -15.05 -26.08
N PRO A 30 11.08 -14.50 -26.35
CA PRO A 30 10.83 -13.72 -27.56
C PRO A 30 11.87 -12.61 -27.77
N ALA A 31 12.23 -12.36 -29.02
CA ALA A 31 13.15 -11.28 -29.39
C ALA A 31 12.51 -9.90 -29.18
N GLY A 32 13.33 -8.85 -29.25
CA GLY A 32 12.87 -7.46 -29.22
C GLY A 32 12.55 -6.90 -27.84
N GLN A 33 12.95 -7.59 -26.76
CA GLN A 33 12.73 -7.14 -25.37
C GLN A 33 13.98 -6.45 -24.78
N GLY A 34 15.05 -6.32 -25.57
CA GLY A 34 16.33 -5.75 -25.16
C GLY A 34 17.16 -6.69 -24.29
N VAL A 35 18.05 -6.10 -23.49
CA VAL A 35 18.91 -6.83 -22.55
C VAL A 35 18.17 -7.04 -21.22
N LEU A 36 17.72 -8.26 -20.99
CA LEU A 36 17.05 -8.67 -19.77
C LEU A 36 18.09 -9.09 -18.72
N ARG A 37 17.92 -8.62 -17.49
CA ARG A 37 18.83 -8.94 -16.37
C ARG A 37 18.34 -10.18 -15.61
N ALA A 38 19.23 -10.88 -14.93
CA ALA A 38 18.81 -11.89 -13.95
C ALA A 38 17.87 -11.24 -12.91
N GLY A 39 16.84 -11.95 -12.49
CA GLY A 39 15.78 -11.43 -11.62
C GLY A 39 14.60 -10.78 -12.37
N THR A 40 14.65 -10.66 -13.71
CA THR A 40 13.53 -10.10 -14.49
C THR A 40 12.30 -10.99 -14.39
N LEU A 41 11.15 -10.39 -14.09
CA LEU A 41 9.86 -11.09 -14.02
C LEU A 41 9.33 -11.35 -15.42
N LEU A 42 8.91 -12.59 -15.67
CA LEU A 42 8.40 -13.02 -16.97
C LEU A 42 6.98 -13.55 -16.85
N LYS A 43 6.20 -13.33 -17.91
CA LYS A 43 4.89 -13.92 -18.12
C LYS A 43 4.99 -15.36 -18.59
N ALA A 44 3.83 -16.01 -18.74
CA ALA A 44 3.75 -17.39 -19.22
C ALA A 44 4.34 -17.56 -20.64
N ASP A 45 4.20 -16.53 -21.49
CA ASP A 45 4.77 -16.46 -22.84
C ASP A 45 6.26 -16.05 -22.87
N ASN A 46 6.90 -15.93 -21.70
CA ASN A 46 8.27 -15.50 -21.49
C ASN A 46 8.57 -14.04 -21.92
N THR A 47 7.54 -13.21 -22.10
CA THR A 47 7.74 -11.75 -22.20
C THR A 47 7.89 -11.11 -20.81
N VAL A 48 8.44 -9.90 -20.73
CA VAL A 48 8.57 -9.17 -19.45
C VAL A 48 7.20 -8.85 -18.85
N ALA A 49 7.01 -9.17 -17.57
CA ALA A 49 5.82 -8.83 -16.80
C ALA A 49 5.87 -7.34 -16.38
N ALA A 50 4.97 -6.52 -16.93
CA ALA A 50 5.00 -5.07 -16.73
C ALA A 50 4.19 -4.59 -15.52
N THR A 51 3.17 -5.35 -15.09
CA THR A 51 2.20 -4.92 -14.06
C THR A 51 2.09 -5.88 -12.88
N GLY A 52 2.97 -6.87 -12.79
CA GLY A 52 3.06 -7.83 -11.71
C GLY A 52 2.01 -8.96 -11.77
N ALA A 53 0.76 -8.66 -12.08
CA ALA A 53 -0.35 -9.63 -12.12
C ALA A 53 -0.11 -10.86 -13.01
N ASP A 54 0.71 -10.69 -14.04
CA ASP A 54 1.06 -11.69 -15.05
C ASP A 54 2.44 -12.34 -14.82
N ALA A 55 3.13 -12.02 -13.72
CA ALA A 55 4.43 -12.58 -13.40
C ALA A 55 4.31 -14.03 -12.89
N VAL A 56 4.89 -14.97 -13.64
CA VAL A 56 4.84 -16.42 -13.32
C VAL A 56 6.22 -17.07 -13.29
N LYS A 57 7.26 -16.38 -13.76
CA LYS A 57 8.66 -16.86 -13.76
C LYS A 57 9.62 -15.73 -13.41
N VAL A 58 10.83 -16.11 -12.97
CA VAL A 58 11.93 -15.17 -12.74
C VAL A 58 13.15 -15.60 -13.57
N LEU A 59 13.65 -14.71 -14.43
CA LEU A 59 14.79 -14.99 -15.30
C LEU A 59 16.05 -15.28 -14.46
N TYR A 60 16.66 -16.45 -14.66
CA TYR A 60 17.77 -16.92 -13.81
C TYR A 60 19.10 -16.22 -14.12
N GLY A 61 19.40 -16.01 -15.40
CA GLY A 61 20.61 -15.33 -15.88
C GLY A 61 20.27 -14.27 -16.92
N ALA A 62 21.13 -13.27 -17.08
CA ALA A 62 20.90 -12.22 -18.07
C ALA A 62 20.84 -12.79 -19.49
N VAL A 63 19.95 -12.25 -20.32
CA VAL A 63 19.76 -12.64 -21.72
C VAL A 63 19.59 -11.39 -22.57
N ASP A 64 20.38 -11.27 -23.64
CA ASP A 64 20.15 -10.27 -24.68
C ASP A 64 19.19 -10.85 -25.72
N THR A 65 18.02 -10.21 -25.87
CA THR A 65 16.98 -10.61 -26.81
C THR A 65 16.94 -9.73 -28.06
N GLY A 66 17.87 -8.77 -28.18
CA GLY A 66 17.85 -7.76 -29.22
C GLY A 66 16.66 -6.80 -29.11
N THR A 67 16.59 -5.83 -30.02
CA THR A 67 15.51 -4.83 -30.08
C THR A 67 14.54 -5.05 -31.24
N ASP A 68 14.86 -5.94 -32.19
CA ASP A 68 13.98 -6.29 -33.29
C ASP A 68 13.08 -7.47 -32.90
N ILE A 69 11.76 -7.29 -33.02
CA ILE A 69 10.77 -8.32 -32.71
C ILE A 69 10.68 -9.41 -33.79
N ALA A 70 11.25 -9.16 -34.98
CA ALA A 70 11.28 -10.12 -36.08
C ALA A 70 12.42 -11.14 -35.94
N ASP A 71 13.38 -10.91 -35.04
CA ASP A 71 14.46 -11.84 -34.75
C ASP A 71 13.96 -13.13 -34.07
N LEU A 72 14.81 -14.15 -34.08
CA LEU A 72 14.48 -15.43 -33.45
C LEU A 72 14.54 -15.34 -31.92
N ALA A 73 13.64 -16.07 -31.26
CA ALA A 73 13.65 -16.21 -29.81
C ALA A 73 14.98 -16.78 -29.29
N VAL A 74 15.46 -16.22 -28.18
CA VAL A 74 16.75 -16.56 -27.55
C VAL A 74 16.55 -17.58 -26.43
N LYS A 75 17.51 -18.49 -26.24
CA LYS A 75 17.46 -19.45 -25.14
C LYS A 75 17.81 -18.78 -23.81
N GLY A 76 17.08 -19.12 -22.77
CA GLY A 76 17.38 -18.72 -21.40
C GLY A 76 17.01 -19.80 -20.39
N ALA A 77 17.30 -19.54 -19.13
CA ALA A 77 16.80 -20.32 -18.01
C ALA A 77 15.99 -19.42 -17.09
N ALA A 78 14.88 -19.91 -16.58
CA ALA A 78 14.06 -19.18 -15.60
C ALA A 78 13.71 -20.10 -14.43
N VAL A 79 13.63 -19.51 -13.25
CA VAL A 79 12.98 -20.12 -12.09
C VAL A 79 11.48 -20.08 -12.36
N ALA A 80 10.84 -21.24 -12.40
CA ALA A 80 9.45 -21.40 -12.80
C ALA A 80 8.59 -22.07 -11.72
N ARG A 81 9.20 -22.59 -10.65
CA ARG A 81 8.53 -23.29 -9.54
C ARG A 81 9.44 -23.55 -8.36
N ASP A 82 8.85 -23.99 -7.25
CA ASP A 82 9.51 -24.60 -6.08
C ASP A 82 10.75 -23.83 -5.60
N ALA A 83 10.64 -22.51 -5.44
CA ALA A 83 11.77 -21.67 -5.04
C ALA A 83 11.34 -20.54 -4.13
N GLU A 84 12.28 -20.03 -3.34
CA GLU A 84 12.14 -18.77 -2.63
C GLU A 84 13.11 -17.74 -3.20
N VAL A 85 12.63 -16.51 -3.41
CA VAL A 85 13.41 -15.41 -4.01
C VAL A 85 13.39 -14.18 -3.11
N PHE A 86 14.46 -13.39 -3.11
CA PHE A 86 14.54 -12.08 -2.49
C PHE A 86 13.85 -11.03 -3.36
N GLY A 87 12.73 -10.49 -2.89
CA GLY A 87 11.95 -9.50 -3.63
C GLY A 87 12.71 -8.21 -3.94
N GLU A 88 13.61 -7.80 -3.05
CA GLU A 88 14.49 -6.62 -3.23
C GLU A 88 15.52 -6.82 -4.34
N LYS A 89 15.80 -8.07 -4.74
CA LYS A 89 16.73 -8.41 -5.81
C LYS A 89 16.04 -8.74 -7.14
N LEU A 90 14.72 -8.75 -7.17
CA LEU A 90 13.97 -8.88 -8.43
C LEU A 90 14.13 -7.62 -9.28
N VAL A 91 14.10 -7.80 -10.60
CA VAL A 91 14.18 -6.71 -11.57
C VAL A 91 12.79 -6.37 -12.03
N TRP A 92 12.29 -5.25 -11.51
CA TRP A 92 10.98 -4.70 -11.81
C TRP A 92 11.01 -3.85 -13.08
N ALA A 93 9.91 -3.87 -13.85
CA ALA A 93 9.75 -2.93 -14.95
C ALA A 93 9.76 -1.47 -14.44
N PRO A 94 10.19 -0.49 -15.25
CA PRO A 94 10.15 0.91 -14.86
C PRO A 94 8.74 1.35 -14.47
N GLY A 95 8.60 2.06 -13.33
CA GLY A 95 7.32 2.60 -12.86
C GLY A 95 6.41 1.63 -12.10
N VAL A 96 6.85 0.38 -11.85
CA VAL A 96 6.08 -0.59 -11.04
C VAL A 96 5.84 -0.05 -9.62
N THR A 97 4.57 0.00 -9.20
CA THR A 97 4.15 0.47 -7.87
C THR A 97 4.34 -0.60 -6.78
N ALA A 98 4.25 -0.20 -5.51
CA ALA A 98 4.29 -1.15 -4.38
C ALA A 98 3.19 -2.22 -4.49
N ASP A 99 1.96 -1.82 -4.84
CA ASP A 99 0.85 -2.74 -5.04
C ASP A 99 1.11 -3.74 -6.16
N GLN A 100 1.72 -3.30 -7.26
CA GLN A 100 2.07 -4.19 -8.36
C GLN A 100 3.18 -5.16 -7.97
N LYS A 101 4.12 -4.78 -7.09
CA LYS A 101 5.11 -5.72 -6.52
C LYS A 101 4.46 -6.77 -5.63
N LEU A 102 3.51 -6.37 -4.79
CA LEU A 102 2.74 -7.29 -3.95
C LEU A 102 1.89 -8.23 -4.81
N LEU A 103 1.28 -7.72 -5.88
CA LEU A 103 0.50 -8.51 -6.82
C LEU A 103 1.39 -9.52 -7.57
N ALA A 104 2.59 -9.11 -7.99
CA ALA A 104 3.57 -10.03 -8.57
C ALA A 104 3.96 -11.15 -7.61
N ALA A 105 4.17 -10.83 -6.32
CA ALA A 105 4.48 -11.83 -5.31
C ALA A 105 3.35 -12.86 -5.15
N LEU A 106 2.09 -12.44 -5.27
CA LEU A 106 0.93 -13.35 -5.29
C LEU A 106 0.93 -14.24 -6.55
N SER A 107 1.08 -13.65 -7.74
CA SER A 107 1.11 -14.40 -9.01
C SER A 107 2.28 -15.41 -9.08
N LEU A 108 3.45 -15.03 -8.56
CA LEU A 108 4.59 -15.94 -8.43
C LEU A 108 4.31 -17.09 -7.45
N ALA A 109 3.62 -16.81 -6.33
CA ALA A 109 3.26 -17.83 -5.35
C ALA A 109 2.30 -18.88 -5.93
N GLU A 110 1.39 -18.48 -6.83
CA GLU A 110 0.55 -19.42 -7.60
C GLU A 110 1.39 -20.35 -8.49
N SER A 111 2.56 -19.88 -8.94
CA SER A 111 3.55 -20.68 -9.68
C SER A 111 4.50 -21.46 -8.76
N GLY A 112 4.32 -21.40 -7.43
CA GLY A 112 5.19 -22.05 -6.45
C GLY A 112 6.51 -21.31 -6.20
N ILE A 113 6.61 -20.03 -6.57
CA ILE A 113 7.75 -19.17 -6.31
C ILE A 113 7.38 -18.19 -5.19
N ILE A 114 7.93 -18.40 -4.00
CA ILE A 114 7.64 -17.56 -2.83
C ILE A 114 8.59 -16.36 -2.82
N THR A 115 8.02 -15.16 -2.84
CA THR A 115 8.80 -13.92 -2.70
C THR A 115 8.96 -13.57 -1.23
N ARG A 116 10.21 -13.44 -0.77
CA ARG A 116 10.58 -13.06 0.59
C ARG A 116 11.13 -11.64 0.60
N TRP A 117 10.81 -10.90 1.65
CA TRP A 117 11.22 -9.52 1.85
C TRP A 117 11.85 -9.37 3.23
N THR A 118 12.92 -8.61 3.31
CA THR A 118 13.41 -7.99 4.55
C THR A 118 12.59 -6.75 4.87
N GLU A 119 12.17 -6.01 3.84
CA GLU A 119 11.26 -4.88 3.93
C GLU A 119 10.15 -5.04 2.87
N GLN A 120 8.97 -5.48 3.30
CA GLN A 120 7.86 -5.72 2.38
C GLN A 120 7.31 -4.40 1.84
N PRO A 121 7.00 -4.29 0.52
CA PRO A 121 6.29 -3.14 -0.01
C PRO A 121 4.97 -2.92 0.73
N ILE A 122 4.67 -1.67 1.08
CA ILE A 122 3.43 -1.32 1.79
C ILE A 122 2.32 -1.15 0.76
N ALA A 123 1.18 -1.83 0.98
CA ALA A 123 0.01 -1.70 0.13
C ALA A 123 -0.59 -0.29 0.25
N SER A 124 -0.92 0.33 -0.89
CA SER A 124 -1.72 1.55 -0.89
C SER A 124 -3.15 1.24 -0.44
N ASN A 125 -3.87 2.27 0.01
CA ASN A 125 -5.27 2.15 0.42
C ASN A 125 -5.48 1.21 1.64
N ALA A 126 -4.42 0.87 2.38
CA ALA A 126 -4.49 0.24 3.69
C ALA A 126 -4.61 1.34 4.76
N ALA A 127 -5.61 1.24 5.63
CA ALA A 127 -5.83 2.25 6.67
C ALA A 127 -4.66 2.31 7.66
N ASP A 128 -4.24 3.54 7.99
CA ASP A 128 -3.07 3.83 8.78
C ASP A 128 -3.36 4.90 9.86
N HIS A 129 -3.96 6.03 9.48
CA HIS A 129 -4.22 7.12 10.41
C HIS A 129 -5.52 7.87 10.11
N LEU A 130 -5.98 8.65 11.09
CA LEU A 130 -7.14 9.53 10.98
C LEU A 130 -6.69 10.97 10.75
N VAL A 131 -7.47 11.74 9.98
CA VAL A 131 -7.24 13.17 9.79
C VAL A 131 -8.55 13.93 9.82
N PHE A 132 -8.65 14.98 10.62
CA PHE A 132 -9.76 15.93 10.53
C PHE A 132 -9.60 16.81 9.28
N VAL A 133 -10.65 16.88 8.46
CA VAL A 133 -10.68 17.68 7.22
C VAL A 133 -11.61 18.87 7.34
N THR A 134 -12.63 18.77 8.18
CA THR A 134 -13.52 19.89 8.48
C THR A 134 -13.83 19.86 9.96
N THR A 135 -13.48 20.94 10.65
CA THR A 135 -13.76 21.16 12.08
C THR A 135 -14.10 22.63 12.28
N PRO A 136 -15.14 22.96 13.07
CA PRO A 136 -15.41 24.34 13.42
C PRO A 136 -14.28 24.89 14.31
N LEU A 137 -13.96 26.17 14.17
CA LEU A 137 -13.06 26.88 15.10
C LEU A 137 -13.84 27.54 16.24
N THR A 138 -15.13 27.80 16.02
CA THR A 138 -16.01 28.46 16.98
C THR A 138 -17.39 27.82 17.01
N GLY A 139 -18.12 28.00 18.12
CA GLY A 139 -19.51 27.59 18.26
C GLY A 139 -20.18 28.26 19.45
N THR A 140 -21.44 27.92 19.70
CA THR A 140 -22.21 28.42 20.86
C THR A 140 -22.61 27.24 21.74
N ALA A 141 -22.53 27.42 23.06
CA ALA A 141 -22.84 26.36 24.01
C ALA A 141 -24.27 25.84 23.82
N GLY A 142 -24.41 24.52 23.69
CA GLY A 142 -25.68 23.83 23.52
C GLY A 142 -26.19 23.78 22.07
N GLU A 143 -25.64 24.60 21.17
CA GLU A 143 -26.06 24.63 19.76
C GLU A 143 -25.28 23.64 18.90
N PRO A 144 -25.89 23.10 17.81
CA PRO A 144 -25.20 22.28 16.83
C PRO A 144 -24.00 22.99 16.22
N LEU A 145 -22.85 22.34 16.29
CA LEU A 145 -21.66 22.73 15.56
C LEU A 145 -21.82 22.45 14.06
N SER A 146 -21.07 23.17 13.23
CA SER A 146 -20.87 22.78 11.83
C SER A 146 -20.35 21.34 11.75
N PRO A 147 -20.69 20.58 10.68
CA PRO A 147 -20.31 19.19 10.56
C PRO A 147 -18.82 18.95 10.78
N ILE A 148 -18.51 17.98 11.64
CA ILE A 148 -17.13 17.53 11.88
C ILE A 148 -16.86 16.36 10.95
N VAL A 149 -15.82 16.47 10.13
CA VAL A 149 -15.46 15.44 9.14
C VAL A 149 -14.06 14.95 9.40
N ALA A 150 -13.92 13.64 9.57
CA ALA A 150 -12.64 12.94 9.60
C ALA A 150 -12.53 11.97 8.42
N HIS A 151 -11.32 11.82 7.89
CA HIS A 151 -10.98 10.85 6.86
C HIS A 151 -10.11 9.73 7.44
N VAL A 152 -10.34 8.51 6.98
CA VAL A 152 -9.42 7.38 7.12
C VAL A 152 -8.39 7.48 6.00
N LYS A 153 -7.12 7.60 6.36
CA LYS A 153 -6.01 7.76 5.43
C LYS A 153 -5.10 6.54 5.44
N ASP A 154 -4.47 6.27 4.30
CA ASP A 154 -3.35 5.36 4.25
C ASP A 154 -2.04 6.07 4.64
N VAL A 155 -0.96 5.30 4.77
CA VAL A 155 0.37 5.81 5.15
C VAL A 155 0.92 6.87 4.18
N PHE A 156 0.39 6.92 2.96
CA PHE A 156 0.77 7.89 1.93
C PHE A 156 -0.11 9.15 1.94
N GLY A 157 -1.10 9.22 2.85
CA GLY A 157 -2.05 10.33 2.98
C GLY A 157 -3.23 10.27 2.00
N ALA A 158 -3.39 9.19 1.24
CA ALA A 158 -4.51 9.00 0.34
C ALA A 158 -5.77 8.58 1.14
N LEU A 159 -6.95 8.98 0.65
CA LEU A 159 -8.22 8.57 1.28
C LEU A 159 -8.46 7.09 1.05
N VAL A 160 -8.78 6.35 2.12
CA VAL A 160 -9.11 4.93 2.02
C VAL A 160 -10.55 4.75 1.56
N THR A 161 -10.77 4.87 0.24
CA THR A 161 -12.11 4.96 -0.39
C THR A 161 -12.99 3.72 -0.22
N GLY A 162 -12.46 2.59 0.24
CA GLY A 162 -13.21 1.38 0.59
C GLY A 162 -13.42 1.16 2.09
N SER A 163 -12.91 2.05 2.94
CA SER A 163 -12.94 1.84 4.38
C SER A 163 -14.35 1.99 4.96
N ALA A 164 -14.72 1.02 5.79
CA ALA A 164 -15.91 1.00 6.64
C ALA A 164 -15.53 0.99 8.14
N ILE A 165 -14.29 1.38 8.46
CA ILE A 165 -13.78 1.39 9.85
C ILE A 165 -14.68 2.28 10.73
N SER A 166 -14.98 1.79 11.93
CA SER A 166 -15.72 2.56 12.93
C SER A 166 -14.77 3.51 13.66
N VAL A 167 -15.01 4.82 13.49
CA VAL A 167 -14.23 5.88 14.14
C VAL A 167 -15.07 6.51 15.24
N THR A 168 -14.46 6.73 16.41
CA THR A 168 -15.11 7.34 17.57
C THR A 168 -14.65 8.79 17.72
N LEU A 169 -15.59 9.73 17.68
CA LEU A 169 -15.35 11.11 18.07
C LEU A 169 -15.57 11.28 19.57
N ALA A 170 -14.57 11.80 20.27
CA ALA A 170 -14.63 12.08 21.70
C ALA A 170 -14.09 13.46 22.04
N LYS A 171 -14.52 14.00 23.17
CA LYS A 171 -13.90 15.19 23.76
C LYS A 171 -12.52 14.81 24.31
N ALA A 172 -11.47 15.51 23.89
CA ALA A 172 -10.14 15.37 24.46
C ALA A 172 -9.97 16.31 25.67
N THR A 173 -10.37 17.58 25.54
CA THR A 173 -10.28 18.58 26.62
C THR A 173 -11.53 19.50 26.67
N GLY A 174 -11.66 20.29 27.73
CA GLY A 174 -12.75 21.26 27.93
C GLY A 174 -13.73 20.86 29.04
N ALA A 175 -14.43 21.84 29.63
CA ALA A 175 -15.20 21.65 30.86
C ALA A 175 -16.59 21.00 30.67
N GLY A 176 -17.29 21.30 29.57
CA GLY A 176 -18.63 20.77 29.24
C GLY A 176 -18.62 19.39 28.56
N ASN A 177 -19.80 18.89 28.22
CA ASN A 177 -19.98 17.58 27.59
C ASN A 177 -20.08 17.69 26.07
N LEU A 178 -19.54 16.70 25.36
CA LEU A 178 -19.79 16.47 23.95
C LEU A 178 -21.03 15.56 23.81
N ALA A 179 -22.03 16.02 23.07
CA ALA A 179 -23.12 15.18 22.56
C ALA A 179 -23.05 15.10 21.03
N GLY A 180 -23.70 14.10 20.42
CA GLY A 180 -23.65 13.88 18.96
C GLY A 180 -22.29 13.38 18.43
N GLY A 181 -21.31 13.14 19.32
CA GLY A 181 -20.10 12.37 19.03
C GLY A 181 -20.32 10.86 19.10
N GLY A 182 -19.26 10.10 19.41
CA GLY A 182 -19.29 8.65 19.51
C GLY A 182 -18.89 7.94 18.21
N ALA A 183 -19.06 6.62 18.20
CA ALA A 183 -18.66 5.74 17.11
C ALA A 183 -19.56 5.90 15.88
N LYS A 184 -18.97 6.11 14.70
CA LYS A 184 -19.65 6.10 13.40
C LYS A 184 -18.76 5.37 12.39
N ALA A 185 -19.38 4.51 11.58
CA ALA A 185 -18.69 3.83 10.50
C ALA A 185 -18.35 4.81 9.37
N ALA A 186 -17.16 4.67 8.80
CA ALA A 186 -16.78 5.37 7.59
C ALA A 186 -17.63 4.90 6.40
N VAL A 187 -17.97 5.85 5.51
CA VAL A 187 -18.56 5.57 4.21
C VAL A 187 -17.58 6.09 3.18
N GLY A 188 -16.93 5.16 2.48
CA GLY A 188 -15.87 5.50 1.54
C GLY A 188 -14.66 6.17 2.19
N GLY A 189 -14.32 5.76 3.42
CA GLY A 189 -13.23 6.37 4.20
C GLY A 189 -13.57 7.71 4.83
N VAL A 190 -14.80 8.21 4.70
CA VAL A 190 -15.23 9.50 5.29
C VAL A 190 -16.17 9.24 6.46
N VAL A 191 -15.93 9.91 7.58
CA VAL A 191 -16.78 9.90 8.77
C VAL A 191 -17.23 11.31 9.06
N THR A 192 -18.54 11.52 9.15
CA THR A 192 -19.13 12.84 9.38
C THR A 192 -19.99 12.82 10.64
N TRP A 193 -19.78 13.73 11.58
CA TRP A 193 -20.69 13.98 12.71
C TRP A 193 -21.42 15.31 12.46
N ASP A 194 -22.69 15.22 12.06
CA ASP A 194 -23.44 16.34 11.49
C ASP A 194 -23.99 17.34 12.52
N ALA A 195 -24.13 16.93 13.78
CA ALA A 195 -24.83 17.70 14.80
C ALA A 195 -24.22 17.48 16.19
N ALA A 196 -22.88 17.50 16.28
CA ALA A 196 -22.21 17.48 17.57
C ALA A 196 -22.48 18.79 18.33
N THR A 197 -22.65 18.73 19.65
CA THR A 197 -22.85 19.91 20.50
C THR A 197 -21.89 19.87 21.68
N LEU A 198 -21.50 21.05 22.18
CA LEU A 198 -20.71 21.22 23.39
C LEU A 198 -21.51 22.02 24.41
N SER A 199 -21.69 21.46 25.60
CA SER A 199 -22.73 21.94 26.54
C SER A 199 -22.37 23.18 27.35
N ALA A 200 -21.15 23.71 27.25
CA ALA A 200 -20.69 24.84 28.05
C ALA A 200 -19.68 25.69 27.29
N ALA A 201 -19.61 26.98 27.61
CA ALA A 201 -18.62 27.89 27.05
C ALA A 201 -17.19 27.52 27.48
N GLY A 202 -16.22 27.88 26.65
CA GLY A 202 -14.79 27.64 26.86
C GLY A 202 -14.11 26.98 25.67
N ASP A 203 -12.83 26.66 25.85
CA ASP A 203 -12.01 26.04 24.81
C ASP A 203 -12.04 24.52 24.91
N TYR A 204 -12.16 23.87 23.75
CA TYR A 204 -12.22 22.42 23.61
C TYR A 204 -11.25 21.94 22.54
N THR A 205 -10.77 20.71 22.73
CA THR A 205 -10.21 19.91 21.65
C THR A 205 -10.98 18.59 21.57
N LEU A 206 -11.21 18.12 20.35
CA LEU A 206 -11.82 16.82 20.09
C LEU A 206 -10.77 15.87 19.54
N LYS A 207 -11.02 14.57 19.70
CA LYS A 207 -10.20 13.51 19.12
C LYS A 207 -11.03 12.47 18.38
N ALA A 208 -10.49 11.97 17.29
CA ALA A 208 -11.04 10.84 16.54
C ALA A 208 -10.13 9.64 16.73
N THR A 209 -10.68 8.51 17.16
CA THR A 209 -9.92 7.27 17.41
C THR A 209 -10.56 6.08 16.72
N ALA A 210 -9.75 5.12 16.30
CA ALA A 210 -10.17 3.81 15.81
C ALA A 210 -9.13 2.75 16.21
N PRO A 211 -9.51 1.46 16.30
CA PRO A 211 -8.55 0.39 16.55
C PRO A 211 -7.44 0.40 15.51
N ASP A 212 -6.19 0.23 15.96
CA ASP A 212 -4.99 0.08 15.13
C ASP A 212 -4.69 1.25 14.17
N LEU A 213 -5.35 2.41 14.31
CA LEU A 213 -5.04 3.63 13.57
C LEU A 213 -4.46 4.70 14.49
N ASP A 214 -3.54 5.51 13.96
CA ASP A 214 -3.10 6.72 14.65
C ASP A 214 -4.27 7.72 14.78
N GLU A 215 -4.46 8.25 16.00
CA GLU A 215 -5.57 9.15 16.31
C GLU A 215 -5.36 10.56 15.74
N ALA A 216 -6.47 11.26 15.50
CA ALA A 216 -6.46 12.67 15.12
C ALA A 216 -6.95 13.54 16.27
N ALA A 217 -6.37 14.72 16.44
CA ALA A 217 -6.88 15.77 17.32
C ALA A 217 -7.24 17.01 16.49
N THR A 218 -8.28 17.74 16.92
CA THR A 218 -8.63 19.03 16.33
C THR A 218 -7.68 20.12 16.84
N GLU A 219 -7.65 21.25 16.14
CA GLU A 219 -7.25 22.51 16.77
C GLU A 219 -8.24 22.91 17.88
N THR A 220 -7.93 23.97 18.62
CA THR A 220 -8.83 24.50 19.65
C THR A 220 -10.12 25.01 19.01
N ILE A 221 -11.25 24.58 19.57
CA ILE A 221 -12.59 25.05 19.25
C ILE A 221 -13.06 25.92 20.41
N THR A 222 -13.32 27.20 20.16
CA THR A 222 -13.80 28.13 21.17
C THR A 222 -15.34 28.16 21.18
N ILE A 223 -15.93 27.84 22.32
CA ILE A 223 -17.39 27.84 22.49
C ILE A 223 -17.80 29.06 23.31
N ASP A 224 -18.61 29.90 22.70
CA ASP A 224 -19.20 31.06 23.34
C ASP A 224 -20.39 30.65 24.23
N ALA A 225 -20.70 31.47 25.24
CA ALA A 225 -21.91 31.27 26.02
C ALA A 225 -23.16 31.45 25.15
N ALA A 226 -24.22 30.70 25.46
CA ALA A 226 -25.53 30.94 24.85
C ALA A 226 -26.00 32.37 25.16
N GLY A 227 -26.59 33.04 24.16
CA GLY A 227 -27.19 34.35 24.36
C GLY A 227 -28.34 34.32 25.38
N PRO A 228 -28.63 35.46 26.03
CA PRO A 228 -29.73 35.57 27.00
C PRO A 228 -31.12 35.40 26.36
#